data_AF-A0A661IXA8-F1
#
_entry.id   AF-A0A661IXA8-F1
#
_cell.length_a   1.000
_cell.length_b   1.000
_cell.length_c   1.000
_cell.angle_alpha   90.00
_cell.angle_beta   90.00
_cell.angle_gamma   90.00
#
_symmetry.space_group_name_H-M   'P 1'
#
loop_
_entity.id
_entity.type
_entity.pdbx_description
1 polymer ?
#
loop_
_entity_poly.entity_id
_entity_poly.type
_entity_poly.pdbx_seq_one_letter_code
_entity_poly.pdbx_strand_id
1 'polypeptide(L)'
;MNNKYFPTKSDCICTLNSLNPNNIKEYYKKELTTSNIKPKQFYIEVSKLLGFKSWDNYQKSYQTEILPFIQQNGLVNYAPNIHDDLNINILQSEHGILQPAHDISFNYQKLSDRLFLSNQPYPQSIFTGYDCRTDFIHYYYKTETNIFTGEFVIPDISKENYNQLLQDNDMDLLIPVTPGSFMVFSNLLGDAFFKYDDNYKYNYIFEEYLDYQGLNEHESHNIDATRFHNTILELEKGWIEIIPFNDNLVFLKASNGNYDFIFKGIKDNAFISPYSNFIKHENIPTLLNEDYDFERWLYYGFKKDIKNKKDIKPLLLWKEMDNHKSEINFYKSNKQNSYTSPSKILKDYYQQQNKYSYDKKITTELIDGFQSIKIDNKILNVSNLITIKEFNEFYKEKYGKTRSDTLDEIFTVNDYDDDNYPVSVTWYDAIAYCKYLEVKYNIPARLITSLEYKDVSPKRESPQEEKDFKTLNEYLEYIQSKDYQKNHNPYSINTKEELIFSYDGKEFDGAPPRMSNFSNVIMRYKKQIEFIESNNIKFPEFSSFVEWTNDFRSNHAKVISLKFANSSQESKLLASSNNKYKYLKVGFRVCYEMDNNNVK
;
A
#
# COMPACT_ATOMS: atom_id res chain seq x y z
N MET A 1 11.89 8.89 -10.03
CA MET A 1 12.02 10.17 -9.29
C MET A 1 12.06 9.86 -7.81
N ASN A 2 13.22 9.96 -7.13
CA ASN A 2 13.26 9.81 -5.66
C ASN A 2 13.01 11.19 -5.03
N ASN A 3 11.75 11.60 -5.03
CA ASN A 3 11.33 12.83 -4.37
C ASN A 3 11.45 12.69 -2.85
N LYS A 4 11.80 13.78 -2.16
CA LYS A 4 11.84 13.83 -0.70
C LYS A 4 10.45 14.19 -0.17
N TYR A 5 9.62 13.19 0.11
CA TYR A 5 8.26 13.42 0.58
C TYR A 5 8.21 13.74 2.08
N PHE A 6 7.23 14.54 2.48
CA PHE A 6 6.89 14.71 3.88
C PHE A 6 5.36 14.87 4.06
N PRO A 7 4.79 14.25 5.09
CA PRO A 7 3.39 14.44 5.44
C PRO A 7 3.18 15.80 6.13
N THR A 8 2.07 16.46 5.80
CA THR A 8 1.61 17.67 6.50
C THR A 8 0.51 17.33 7.51
N LYS A 9 0.22 18.25 8.43
CA LYS A 9 -0.88 18.11 9.40
C LYS A 9 -2.29 18.07 8.78
N SER A 10 -2.42 18.42 7.50
CA SER A 10 -3.70 18.42 6.75
C SER A 10 -3.88 17.18 5.88
N ASP A 11 -3.19 16.07 6.18
CA ASP A 11 -3.16 14.86 5.35
C ASP A 11 -2.73 15.10 3.89
N CYS A 12 -2.03 16.21 3.65
CA CYS A 12 -1.45 16.50 2.34
C CYS A 12 -0.02 15.97 2.32
N ILE A 13 0.38 15.38 1.21
CA ILE A 13 1.75 14.93 0.96
C ILE A 13 2.41 15.98 0.08
N CYS A 14 3.58 16.43 0.49
CA CYS A 14 4.36 17.42 -0.25
C CYS A 14 5.77 16.90 -0.51
N THR A 15 6.48 17.49 -1.46
CA THR A 15 7.90 17.22 -1.69
C THR A 15 8.74 18.43 -1.31
N LEU A 16 9.98 18.18 -0.89
CA LEU A 16 10.98 19.20 -0.59
C LEU A 16 12.32 18.83 -1.22
N ASN A 17 12.49 19.21 -2.49
CA ASN A 17 13.68 18.90 -3.28
C ASN A 17 14.65 20.08 -3.42
N SER A 18 14.44 21.18 -2.70
CA SER A 18 15.34 22.33 -2.70
C SER A 18 15.21 23.09 -1.39
N LEU A 19 16.33 23.61 -0.88
CA LEU A 19 16.33 24.55 0.25
C LEU A 19 16.13 26.01 -0.21
N ASN A 20 16.21 26.32 -1.49
CA ASN A 20 16.04 27.70 -1.95
C ASN A 20 14.58 28.17 -1.73
N PRO A 21 14.33 29.25 -0.97
CA PRO A 21 12.98 29.73 -0.71
C PRO A 21 12.17 30.07 -1.97
N ASN A 22 12.83 30.50 -3.05
CA ASN A 22 12.15 30.79 -4.31
C ASN A 22 11.70 29.50 -5.01
N ASN A 23 12.56 28.48 -5.05
CA ASN A 23 12.22 27.17 -5.63
C ASN A 23 11.08 26.50 -4.85
N ILE A 24 11.06 26.63 -3.51
CA ILE A 24 9.96 26.12 -2.66
C ILE A 24 8.64 26.83 -2.99
N LYS A 25 8.66 28.15 -3.19
CA LYS A 25 7.47 28.91 -3.62
C LYS A 25 7.00 28.53 -5.01
N GLU A 26 7.93 28.29 -5.94
CA GLU A 26 7.61 27.85 -7.30
C GLU A 26 7.00 26.45 -7.32
N TYR A 27 7.56 25.51 -6.55
CA TYR A 27 6.98 24.18 -6.35
C TYR A 27 5.54 24.26 -5.88
N TYR A 28 5.24 25.08 -4.86
CA TYR A 28 3.87 25.25 -4.39
C TYR A 28 2.93 25.71 -5.51
N LYS A 29 3.34 26.71 -6.31
CA LYS A 29 2.53 27.26 -7.41
C LYS A 29 2.28 26.23 -8.51
N LYS A 30 3.26 25.39 -8.82
CA LYS A 30 3.15 24.39 -9.89
C LYS A 30 2.36 23.16 -9.44
N GLU A 31 2.67 22.63 -8.26
CA GLU A 31 2.25 21.28 -7.86
C GLU A 31 1.12 21.26 -6.81
N LEU A 32 0.95 22.33 -6.03
CA LEU A 32 0.06 22.31 -4.85
C LEU A 32 -1.11 23.30 -4.92
N THR A 33 -1.25 24.07 -6.00
CA THR A 33 -2.33 25.07 -6.13
C THR A 33 -3.73 24.46 -6.10
N THR A 34 -3.88 23.21 -6.56
CA THR A 34 -5.14 22.44 -6.53
C THR A 34 -5.30 21.58 -5.28
N SER A 35 -4.30 21.55 -4.41
CA SER A 35 -4.31 20.75 -3.18
C SER A 35 -5.11 21.43 -2.06
N ASN A 36 -5.44 20.67 -1.02
CA ASN A 36 -6.17 21.18 0.15
C ASN A 36 -5.30 22.05 1.09
N ILE A 37 -4.00 22.23 0.83
CA ILE A 37 -3.10 23.00 1.69
C ILE A 37 -2.91 24.44 1.20
N LYS A 38 -3.19 25.41 2.08
CA LYS A 38 -2.99 26.84 1.80
C LYS A 38 -1.50 27.19 1.77
N PRO A 39 -1.07 28.22 1.01
CA PRO A 39 0.36 28.53 0.84
C PRO A 39 1.04 28.87 2.17
N LYS A 40 0.39 29.73 2.98
CA LYS A 40 0.89 30.11 4.30
C LYS A 40 1.08 28.90 5.22
N GLN A 41 0.19 27.91 5.15
CA GLN A 41 0.31 26.70 5.95
C GLN A 41 1.48 25.85 5.46
N PHE A 42 1.58 25.61 4.14
CA PHE A 42 2.69 24.88 3.53
C PHE A 42 4.05 25.46 3.94
N TYR A 43 4.24 26.77 3.82
CA TYR A 43 5.49 27.44 4.21
C TYR A 43 5.82 27.28 5.70
N ILE A 44 4.83 27.34 6.58
CA ILE A 44 5.03 27.11 8.03
C ILE A 44 5.48 25.66 8.29
N GLU A 45 4.86 24.68 7.63
CA GLU A 45 5.23 23.27 7.80
C GLU A 45 6.65 23.02 7.28
N VAL A 46 7.02 23.55 6.11
CA VAL A 46 8.39 23.46 5.56
C VAL A 46 9.42 24.06 6.51
N SER A 47 9.16 25.25 7.07
CA SER A 47 10.09 25.87 8.03
C SER A 47 10.31 25.01 9.27
N LYS A 48 9.23 24.47 9.84
CA LYS A 48 9.31 23.60 11.02
C LYS A 48 10.04 22.29 10.72
N LEU A 49 9.78 21.71 9.55
CA LEU A 49 10.45 20.49 9.07
C LEU A 49 11.96 20.66 9.04
N LEU A 50 12.44 21.83 8.60
CA LEU A 50 13.86 22.19 8.51
C LEU A 50 14.45 22.75 9.82
N GLY A 51 13.69 22.79 10.91
CA GLY A 51 14.16 23.24 12.24
C GLY A 51 14.01 24.74 12.53
N PHE A 52 13.22 25.48 11.73
CA PHE A 52 13.03 26.93 11.88
C PHE A 52 11.67 27.29 12.46
N LYS A 53 11.60 28.45 13.14
CA LYS A 53 10.39 28.88 13.86
C LYS A 53 9.28 29.38 12.93
N SER A 54 9.64 30.04 11.84
CA SER A 54 8.71 30.64 10.87
C SER A 54 9.33 30.71 9.48
N TRP A 55 8.48 30.96 8.48
CA TRP A 55 8.92 31.15 7.10
C TRP A 55 9.84 32.36 6.93
N ASP A 56 9.54 33.49 7.57
CA ASP A 56 10.41 34.68 7.49
C ASP A 56 11.77 34.41 8.16
N ASN A 57 11.77 33.69 9.29
CA ASN A 57 13.01 33.26 9.95
C ASN A 57 13.82 32.33 9.04
N TYR A 58 13.17 31.36 8.40
CA TYR A 58 13.81 30.47 7.43
C TYR A 58 14.41 31.24 6.24
N GLN A 59 13.67 32.19 5.65
CA GLN A 59 14.17 32.99 4.52
C GLN A 59 15.42 33.79 4.88
N LYS A 60 15.45 34.36 6.10
CA LYS A 60 16.62 35.07 6.62
C LYS A 60 17.78 34.11 6.83
N SER A 61 17.57 33.02 7.58
CA SER A 61 18.60 32.04 7.89
C SER A 61 19.11 31.31 6.65
N TYR A 62 18.33 31.18 5.58
CA TYR A 62 18.81 30.66 4.32
C TYR A 62 19.98 31.49 3.77
N GLN A 63 19.85 32.83 3.82
CA GLN A 63 20.89 33.74 3.35
C GLN A 63 22.05 33.88 4.34
N THR A 64 21.77 33.91 5.65
CA THR A 64 22.77 34.24 6.67
C THR A 64 23.44 33.03 7.31
N GLU A 65 22.88 31.83 7.16
CA GLU A 65 23.38 30.61 7.83
C GLU A 65 23.56 29.46 6.83
N ILE A 66 22.52 29.09 6.07
CA ILE A 66 22.57 27.93 5.16
C ILE A 66 23.56 28.15 4.00
N LEU A 67 23.47 29.27 3.28
CA LEU A 67 24.38 29.55 2.16
C LEU A 67 25.86 29.65 2.63
N PRO A 68 26.18 30.39 3.72
CA PRO A 68 27.52 30.36 4.29
C PRO A 68 27.98 28.95 4.70
N PHE A 69 27.09 28.14 5.29
CA PHE A 69 27.41 26.76 5.66
C PHE A 69 27.74 25.89 4.44
N ILE A 70 26.94 26.01 3.36
CA ILE A 70 27.20 25.32 2.08
C ILE A 70 28.59 25.70 1.55
N GLN A 71 28.90 27.00 1.54
CA GLN A 71 30.19 27.49 1.05
C GLN A 71 31.37 27.03 1.94
N GLN A 72 31.24 27.16 3.26
CA GLN A 72 32.30 26.82 4.22
C GLN A 72 32.65 25.33 4.18
N ASN A 73 31.67 24.46 3.92
CA ASN A 73 31.86 23.01 3.89
C ASN A 73 32.20 22.46 2.50
N GLY A 74 32.37 23.32 1.48
CA GLY A 74 32.70 22.89 0.12
C GLY A 74 31.57 22.12 -0.58
N LEU A 75 30.32 22.47 -0.30
CA LEU A 75 29.14 21.90 -0.95
C LEU A 75 28.92 22.62 -2.28
N VAL A 76 29.53 22.10 -3.35
CA VAL A 76 29.65 22.80 -4.64
C VAL A 76 28.41 22.60 -5.51
N ASN A 77 28.10 21.34 -5.83
CA ASN A 77 27.03 21.00 -6.78
C ASN A 77 25.91 20.26 -6.07
N TYR A 78 24.71 20.82 -6.09
CA TYR A 78 23.55 20.11 -5.58
C TYR A 78 23.20 18.96 -6.53
N ALA A 79 23.35 17.73 -6.06
CA ALA A 79 23.17 16.48 -6.80
C ALA A 79 22.11 15.63 -6.08
N PRO A 80 20.83 16.05 -6.10
CA PRO A 80 19.78 15.21 -5.54
C PRO A 80 19.66 13.94 -6.37
N ASN A 81 19.32 12.83 -5.72
CA ASN A 81 18.96 11.57 -6.40
C ASN A 81 17.63 11.73 -7.17
N ILE A 82 17.59 12.58 -8.19
CA ILE A 82 16.46 12.83 -9.07
C ILE A 82 16.98 12.57 -10.47
N HIS A 83 16.39 11.57 -11.13
CA HIS A 83 16.64 11.27 -12.53
C HIS A 83 16.33 12.51 -13.40
N ASP A 84 17.37 13.26 -13.72
CA ASP A 84 17.51 14.14 -14.88
C ASP A 84 18.97 14.01 -15.35
N ASP A 85 19.18 14.07 -16.67
CA ASP A 85 20.35 13.93 -17.57
C ASP A 85 21.80 13.73 -17.05
N LEU A 86 22.11 14.01 -15.78
CA LEU A 86 23.43 13.89 -15.15
C LEU A 86 23.65 12.58 -14.37
N ASN A 87 22.61 11.78 -14.07
CA ASN A 87 22.71 10.46 -13.40
C ASN A 87 23.58 10.42 -12.12
N ILE A 88 23.72 11.53 -11.38
CA ILE A 88 24.53 11.55 -10.15
C ILE A 88 23.66 11.11 -8.96
N ASN A 89 23.93 9.93 -8.41
CA ASN A 89 23.32 9.44 -7.19
C ASN A 89 24.40 9.13 -6.14
N ILE A 90 24.63 10.07 -5.22
CA ILE A 90 25.66 9.91 -4.17
C ILE A 90 25.32 8.82 -3.13
N LEU A 91 24.10 8.27 -3.17
CA LEU A 91 23.63 7.22 -2.26
C LEU A 91 23.69 5.81 -2.88
N GLN A 92 24.41 5.64 -3.99
CA GLN A 92 24.51 4.37 -4.70
C GLN A 92 25.92 4.13 -5.26
N SER A 93 26.31 2.85 -5.33
CA SER A 93 27.55 2.40 -5.95
C SER A 93 27.50 2.37 -7.48
N GLU A 94 28.66 2.42 -8.14
CA GLU A 94 28.76 2.13 -9.57
C GLU A 94 28.76 0.61 -9.81
N HIS A 95 28.06 0.17 -10.86
CA HIS A 95 27.91 -1.26 -11.15
C HIS A 95 29.20 -1.91 -11.67
N GLY A 96 29.43 -3.15 -11.26
CA GLY A 96 30.34 -4.10 -11.90
C GLY A 96 29.77 -4.72 -13.18
N ILE A 97 30.16 -5.96 -13.51
CA ILE A 97 29.85 -6.63 -14.80
C ILE A 97 28.43 -7.22 -14.84
N LEU A 98 27.75 -7.43 -13.70
CA LEU A 98 26.45 -8.10 -13.59
C LEU A 98 25.33 -7.21 -13.03
N GLN A 99 24.08 -7.61 -13.30
CA GLN A 99 22.83 -6.83 -13.20
C GLN A 99 22.58 -6.04 -11.88
N PRO A 100 21.75 -4.97 -11.90
CA PRO A 100 21.41 -4.05 -10.79
C PRO A 100 20.91 -4.62 -9.44
N ALA A 101 20.80 -5.93 -9.26
CA ALA A 101 20.22 -6.54 -8.06
C ALA A 101 21.16 -6.57 -6.84
N HIS A 102 22.39 -6.05 -6.97
CA HIS A 102 23.49 -6.26 -6.01
C HIS A 102 24.23 -4.99 -5.59
N ASP A 103 23.73 -3.81 -5.99
CA ASP A 103 24.33 -2.53 -5.62
C ASP A 103 24.16 -2.18 -4.14
N ILE A 104 25.15 -1.49 -3.59
CA ILE A 104 24.99 -0.77 -2.33
C ILE A 104 24.16 0.47 -2.65
N SER A 105 22.93 0.52 -2.14
CA SER A 105 22.00 1.62 -2.41
C SER A 105 21.16 1.93 -1.19
N PHE A 106 21.05 3.22 -0.88
CA PHE A 106 20.26 3.71 0.25
C PHE A 106 19.14 4.63 -0.20
N ASN A 107 18.00 4.50 0.49
CA ASN A 107 16.90 5.43 0.35
C ASN A 107 16.97 6.54 1.42
N TYR A 108 16.27 7.65 1.19
CA TYR A 108 16.35 8.79 2.08
C TYR A 108 15.68 8.53 3.42
N GLN A 109 14.58 7.75 3.44
CA GLN A 109 13.86 7.48 4.67
C GLN A 109 14.70 6.67 5.66
N LYS A 110 15.36 5.59 5.23
CA LYS A 110 16.23 4.77 6.10
C LYS A 110 17.37 5.59 6.67
N LEU A 111 18.02 6.42 5.85
CA LEU A 111 19.10 7.29 6.30
C LEU A 111 18.60 8.40 7.24
N SER A 112 17.45 9.01 6.94
CA SER A 112 16.79 9.99 7.83
C SER A 112 16.44 9.37 9.19
N ASP A 113 15.77 8.23 9.19
CA ASP A 113 15.36 7.56 10.42
C ASP A 113 16.61 7.16 11.25
N ARG A 114 17.66 6.63 10.60
CA ARG A 114 18.92 6.27 11.26
C ARG A 114 19.64 7.47 11.88
N LEU A 115 19.70 8.61 11.18
CA LEU A 115 20.41 9.80 11.66
C LEU A 115 19.63 10.53 12.76
N PHE A 116 18.30 10.62 12.64
CA PHE A 116 17.49 11.47 13.51
C PHE A 116 16.71 10.75 14.61
N LEU A 117 16.49 9.43 14.50
CA LEU A 117 15.62 8.65 15.40
C LEU A 117 16.34 7.53 16.16
N SER A 118 17.61 7.26 15.86
CA SER A 118 18.38 6.20 16.51
C SER A 118 18.85 6.49 17.93
N ASN A 119 18.86 7.77 18.33
CA ASN A 119 19.51 8.28 19.55
C ASN A 119 21.02 7.98 19.64
N GLN A 120 21.65 7.64 18.52
CA GLN A 120 23.11 7.49 18.42
C GLN A 120 23.78 8.82 18.08
N PRO A 121 25.09 8.98 18.34
CA PRO A 121 25.86 10.09 17.80
C PRO A 121 25.76 10.17 16.28
N TYR A 122 25.99 11.36 15.71
CA TYR A 122 26.12 11.48 14.26
C TYR A 122 27.40 10.78 13.80
N PRO A 123 27.32 9.88 12.81
CA PRO A 123 28.51 9.35 12.14
C PRO A 123 29.23 10.45 11.37
N GLN A 124 30.54 10.28 11.17
CA GLN A 124 31.37 11.16 10.33
C GLN A 124 31.02 11.00 8.85
N SER A 125 30.79 9.76 8.40
CA SER A 125 30.49 9.44 7.02
C SER A 125 29.73 8.12 6.89
N ILE A 126 29.11 7.91 5.73
CA ILE A 126 28.49 6.66 5.31
C ILE A 126 29.15 6.17 4.02
N PHE A 127 29.44 4.88 3.93
CA PHE A 127 29.90 4.23 2.72
C PHE A 127 28.72 3.89 1.83
N THR A 128 28.62 4.58 0.69
CA THR A 128 27.58 4.35 -0.33
C THR A 128 28.13 3.65 -1.56
N GLY A 129 29.46 3.56 -1.68
CA GLY A 129 30.13 3.09 -2.88
C GLY A 129 30.11 4.10 -4.03
N TYR A 130 29.69 5.35 -3.79
CA TYR A 130 29.72 6.40 -4.81
C TYR A 130 31.14 6.58 -5.40
N ASP A 131 31.24 6.68 -6.72
CA ASP A 131 32.51 6.65 -7.49
C ASP A 131 33.36 5.37 -7.25
N CYS A 132 32.76 4.28 -6.76
CA CYS A 132 33.39 2.97 -6.63
C CYS A 132 32.67 1.95 -7.50
N ARG A 133 33.46 1.21 -8.29
CA ARG A 133 33.03 -0.01 -8.94
C ARG A 133 33.10 -1.14 -7.93
N THR A 134 31.94 -1.68 -7.58
CA THR A 134 31.81 -2.71 -6.54
C THR A 134 31.16 -3.98 -7.08
N ASP A 135 31.61 -5.14 -6.65
CA ASP A 135 30.94 -6.42 -6.92
C ASP A 135 31.28 -7.43 -5.82
N PHE A 136 30.66 -8.60 -5.81
CA PHE A 136 30.92 -9.64 -4.81
C PHE A 136 32.11 -10.51 -5.22
N ILE A 137 33.04 -10.72 -4.27
CA ILE A 137 34.20 -11.60 -4.51
C ILE A 137 33.77 -13.01 -4.95
N HIS A 138 32.60 -13.45 -4.49
CA HIS A 138 32.00 -14.73 -4.80
C HIS A 138 31.92 -15.01 -6.32
N TYR A 139 31.69 -14.00 -7.15
CA TYR A 139 31.54 -14.18 -8.60
C TYR A 139 32.87 -14.36 -9.34
N TYR A 140 33.96 -13.91 -8.75
CA TYR A 140 35.30 -13.96 -9.34
C TYR A 140 36.12 -15.13 -8.80
N TYR A 141 35.68 -15.70 -7.69
CA TYR A 141 36.33 -16.86 -7.09
C TYR A 141 35.86 -18.16 -7.74
N LYS A 142 36.75 -18.81 -8.51
CA LYS A 142 36.52 -20.15 -9.05
C LYS A 142 36.85 -21.19 -7.96
N THR A 143 35.86 -21.94 -7.50
CA THR A 143 36.12 -23.15 -6.70
C THR A 143 36.65 -24.25 -7.62
N GLU A 144 37.85 -24.80 -7.35
CA GLU A 144 38.34 -26.01 -8.04
C GLU A 144 37.44 -27.24 -7.80
N THR A 145 36.57 -27.16 -6.79
CA THR A 145 35.57 -28.18 -6.47
C THR A 145 34.18 -27.74 -6.93
N ASN A 146 33.63 -28.42 -7.94
CA ASN A 146 32.24 -28.34 -8.42
C ASN A 146 31.23 -28.78 -7.33
N ILE A 147 31.17 -28.06 -6.21
CA ILE A 147 30.30 -28.42 -5.08
C ILE A 147 29.27 -27.30 -4.91
N PHE A 148 28.21 -27.40 -5.73
CA PHE A 148 26.90 -26.77 -5.50
C PHE A 148 26.19 -27.46 -4.32
N THR A 149 26.80 -27.50 -3.13
CA THR A 149 26.13 -28.00 -1.92
C THR A 149 26.13 -26.95 -0.83
N GLY A 150 25.14 -26.07 -0.89
CA GLY A 150 24.43 -25.51 0.28
C GLY A 150 25.15 -24.56 1.25
N GLU A 151 26.47 -24.59 1.37
CA GLU A 151 27.24 -23.72 2.26
C GLU A 151 28.29 -22.98 1.44
N PHE A 152 27.92 -21.80 0.98
CA PHE A 152 28.81 -20.90 0.23
C PHE A 152 29.80 -20.25 1.20
N VAL A 153 30.85 -20.98 1.61
CA VAL A 153 31.95 -20.38 2.37
C VAL A 153 32.91 -19.70 1.39
N ILE A 154 33.15 -18.40 1.54
CA ILE A 154 34.25 -17.73 0.84
C ILE A 154 35.54 -18.09 1.58
N PRO A 155 36.46 -18.86 0.98
CA PRO A 155 37.73 -19.18 1.62
C PRO A 155 38.52 -17.91 1.90
N ASP A 156 39.37 -17.94 2.93
CA ASP A 156 40.32 -16.87 3.23
C ASP A 156 41.29 -16.69 2.05
N ILE A 157 40.96 -15.76 1.17
CA ILE A 157 41.81 -15.33 0.08
C ILE A 157 42.98 -14.51 0.65
N SER A 158 44.20 -14.75 0.16
CA SER A 158 45.34 -13.91 0.51
C SER A 158 45.11 -12.47 0.02
N LYS A 159 45.67 -11.48 0.73
CA LYS A 159 45.60 -10.07 0.31
C LYS A 159 46.17 -9.87 -1.11
N GLU A 160 47.19 -10.63 -1.48
CA GLU A 160 47.77 -10.64 -2.83
C GLU A 160 46.77 -11.09 -3.89
N ASN A 161 46.11 -12.24 -3.68
CA ASN A 161 45.12 -12.75 -4.63
C ASN A 161 43.89 -11.83 -4.72
N TYR A 162 43.45 -11.24 -3.60
CA TYR A 162 42.37 -10.25 -3.58
C TYR A 162 42.72 -9.02 -4.41
N ASN A 163 43.91 -8.46 -4.21
CA ASN A 163 44.39 -7.31 -4.98
C ASN A 163 44.57 -7.62 -6.47
N GLN A 164 45.01 -8.85 -6.80
CA GLN A 164 45.08 -9.29 -8.19
C GLN A 164 43.70 -9.33 -8.84
N LEU A 165 42.69 -9.86 -8.14
CA LEU A 165 41.31 -9.88 -8.66
C LEU A 165 40.74 -8.47 -8.85
N LEU A 166 41.02 -7.53 -7.95
CA LEU A 166 40.64 -6.13 -8.14
C LEU A 166 41.24 -5.55 -9.42
N GLN A 167 42.54 -5.75 -9.63
CA GLN A 167 43.27 -5.27 -10.81
C GLN A 167 42.79 -5.91 -12.11
N ASP A 168 42.65 -7.24 -12.12
CA ASP A 168 42.26 -8.01 -13.31
C ASP A 168 40.86 -7.64 -13.81
N ASN A 169 39.99 -7.18 -12.92
CA ASN A 169 38.58 -6.89 -13.21
C ASN A 169 38.24 -5.39 -13.19
N ASP A 170 39.22 -4.51 -12.97
CA ASP A 170 39.04 -3.06 -12.90
C ASP A 170 37.97 -2.66 -11.86
N MET A 171 38.15 -3.20 -10.64
CA MET A 171 37.24 -3.06 -9.50
C MET A 171 37.91 -2.33 -8.35
N ASP A 172 37.13 -1.57 -7.60
CA ASP A 172 37.60 -0.84 -6.42
C ASP A 172 37.33 -1.61 -5.12
N LEU A 173 36.25 -2.38 -5.11
CA LEU A 173 35.85 -3.21 -3.98
C LEU A 173 35.27 -4.52 -4.49
N LEU A 174 35.81 -5.62 -3.99
CA LEU A 174 35.17 -6.93 -4.04
C LEU A 174 34.62 -7.22 -2.64
N ILE A 175 33.29 -7.14 -2.49
CA ILE A 175 32.61 -7.36 -1.22
C ILE A 175 33.01 -8.74 -0.69
N PRO A 176 33.69 -8.82 0.47
CA PRO A 176 34.41 -10.01 0.90
C PRO A 176 33.52 -11.04 1.63
N VAL A 177 32.22 -11.02 1.33
CA VAL A 177 31.18 -11.86 1.93
C VAL A 177 30.24 -12.36 0.84
N THR A 178 29.42 -13.37 1.12
CA THR A 178 28.46 -13.85 0.12
C THR A 178 27.30 -12.87 -0.03
N PRO A 179 26.60 -12.85 -1.18
CA PRO A 179 25.37 -12.08 -1.33
C PRO A 179 24.33 -12.41 -0.24
N GLY A 180 24.24 -13.69 0.16
CA GLY A 180 23.34 -14.14 1.24
C GLY A 180 23.68 -13.49 2.58
N SER A 181 24.94 -13.63 3.04
CA SER A 181 25.41 -13.01 4.29
C SER A 181 25.25 -11.48 4.25
N PHE A 182 25.54 -10.87 3.10
CA PHE A 182 25.44 -9.42 2.93
C PHE A 182 24.00 -8.93 3.13
N MET A 183 23.00 -9.62 2.57
CA MET A 183 21.60 -9.27 2.77
C MET A 183 21.20 -9.28 4.25
N VAL A 184 21.75 -10.19 5.05
CA VAL A 184 21.40 -10.31 6.49
C VAL A 184 21.77 -9.05 7.26
N PHE A 185 22.94 -8.46 7.05
CA PHE A 185 23.37 -7.27 7.80
C PHE A 185 23.16 -5.94 7.07
N SER A 186 22.83 -5.95 5.78
CA SER A 186 22.63 -4.72 4.99
C SER A 186 21.18 -4.23 4.94
N ASN A 187 20.22 -5.10 5.24
CA ASN A 187 18.80 -4.74 5.13
C ASN A 187 18.35 -3.73 6.18
N LEU A 188 19.03 -3.66 7.33
CA LEU A 188 18.91 -2.58 8.31
C LEU A 188 20.10 -1.66 8.15
N LEU A 189 19.88 -0.33 8.11
CA LEU A 189 20.97 0.64 8.09
C LEU A 189 21.67 0.72 9.46
N GLY A 190 22.32 -0.38 9.87
CA GLY A 190 23.12 -0.52 11.07
C GLY A 190 24.51 0.10 10.90
N ASP A 191 25.42 -0.21 11.82
CA ASP A 191 26.75 0.41 11.81
C ASP A 191 27.70 -0.15 10.75
N ALA A 192 27.29 -1.18 9.99
CA ALA A 192 28.12 -1.82 8.96
C ALA A 192 28.63 -0.84 7.88
N PHE A 193 27.92 0.26 7.62
CA PHE A 193 28.25 1.24 6.57
C PHE A 193 28.72 2.60 7.10
N PHE A 194 28.74 2.82 8.42
CA PHE A 194 29.06 4.13 8.98
C PHE A 194 30.49 4.19 9.51
N LYS A 195 31.11 5.35 9.39
CA LYS A 195 32.35 5.66 10.10
C LYS A 195 32.06 6.60 11.26
N TYR A 196 32.59 6.28 12.43
CA TYR A 196 32.51 7.10 13.64
C TYR A 196 33.91 7.45 14.15
N ASP A 197 33.98 8.26 15.21
CA ASP A 197 35.24 8.56 15.90
C ASP A 197 35.87 7.30 16.54
N ASP A 198 37.19 7.34 16.76
CA ASP A 198 38.06 6.21 17.14
C ASP A 198 37.70 5.44 18.43
N ASN A 199 36.66 5.85 19.16
CA ASN A 199 36.18 5.19 20.39
C ASN A 199 34.74 4.66 20.29
N TYR A 200 34.12 4.73 19.11
CA TYR A 200 32.76 4.26 18.93
C TYR A 200 32.69 2.72 18.97
N LYS A 201 31.74 2.19 19.74
CA LYS A 201 31.47 0.76 19.77
C LYS A 201 30.44 0.42 18.70
N TYR A 202 30.92 -0.15 17.61
CA TYR A 202 30.09 -0.60 16.49
C TYR A 202 29.05 -1.64 16.92
N ASN A 203 27.81 -1.44 16.48
CA ASN A 203 26.70 -2.37 16.67
C ASN A 203 26.14 -2.80 15.31
N TYR A 204 26.49 -4.00 14.89
CA TYR A 204 25.95 -4.62 13.69
C TYR A 204 24.57 -5.22 13.97
N ILE A 205 23.65 -5.06 13.03
CA ILE A 205 22.25 -5.50 13.17
C ILE A 205 21.97 -6.51 12.06
N PHE A 206 21.31 -7.62 12.40
CA PHE A 206 21.11 -8.75 11.52
C PHE A 206 19.63 -9.07 11.36
N GLU A 207 19.17 -9.33 10.14
CA GLU A 207 17.80 -9.75 9.84
C GLU A 207 17.72 -11.23 9.55
N GLU A 208 17.97 -12.05 10.58
CA GLU A 208 17.72 -13.49 10.53
C GLU A 208 16.89 -13.91 11.74
N TYR A 209 15.84 -14.69 11.52
CA TYR A 209 14.88 -15.06 12.55
C TYR A 209 14.64 -16.57 12.58
N LEU A 210 14.56 -17.14 13.78
CA LEU A 210 14.31 -18.56 14.01
C LEU A 210 13.01 -18.80 14.78
N ASP A 211 12.28 -19.83 14.35
CA ASP A 211 11.06 -20.32 14.99
C ASP A 211 11.27 -20.54 16.50
N TYR A 212 10.38 -19.93 17.30
CA TYR A 212 10.40 -19.95 18.77
C TYR A 212 11.63 -19.36 19.45
N GLN A 213 12.49 -18.66 18.71
CA GLN A 213 13.69 -18.02 19.25
C GLN A 213 13.66 -16.50 19.03
N GLY A 214 13.08 -16.04 17.92
CA GLY A 214 13.13 -14.64 17.53
C GLY A 214 14.38 -14.37 16.69
N LEU A 215 15.26 -13.48 17.14
CA LEU A 215 16.50 -13.15 16.45
C LEU A 215 17.48 -14.34 16.47
N ASN A 216 18.06 -14.66 15.31
CA ASN A 216 19.16 -15.60 15.21
C ASN A 216 20.51 -14.87 15.25
N GLU A 217 21.26 -15.08 16.31
CA GLU A 217 22.58 -14.48 16.49
C GLU A 217 23.67 -15.52 16.20
N HIS A 218 24.06 -15.65 14.93
CA HIS A 218 25.24 -16.44 14.56
C HIS A 218 26.52 -15.60 14.64
N GLU A 219 27.58 -16.19 15.21
CA GLU A 219 28.91 -15.58 15.27
C GLU A 219 29.45 -15.26 13.87
N SER A 220 29.15 -16.11 12.88
CA SER A 220 29.52 -15.90 11.47
C SER A 220 29.00 -14.58 10.90
N HIS A 221 27.81 -14.13 11.31
CA HIS A 221 27.26 -12.84 10.86
C HIS A 221 28.08 -11.65 11.35
N ASN A 222 28.56 -11.72 12.61
CA ASN A 222 29.44 -10.70 13.15
C ASN A 222 30.80 -10.71 12.45
N ILE A 223 31.34 -11.89 12.15
CA ILE A 223 32.59 -12.02 11.39
C ILE A 223 32.44 -11.40 10.00
N ASP A 224 31.36 -11.72 9.28
CA ASP A 224 31.09 -11.22 7.93
C ASP A 224 30.88 -9.71 7.92
N ALA A 225 30.04 -9.16 8.82
CA ALA A 225 29.83 -7.72 8.93
C ALA A 225 31.11 -6.98 9.30
N THR A 226 31.92 -7.52 10.22
CA THR A 226 33.22 -6.95 10.60
C THR A 226 34.20 -7.00 9.44
N ARG A 227 34.25 -8.11 8.70
CA ARG A 227 35.11 -8.27 7.52
C ARG A 227 34.77 -7.23 6.46
N PHE A 228 33.50 -7.11 6.11
CA PHE A 228 33.01 -6.08 5.18
C PHE A 228 33.36 -4.67 5.67
N HIS A 229 33.03 -4.35 6.93
CA HIS A 229 33.25 -3.03 7.51
C HIS A 229 34.75 -2.64 7.49
N ASN A 230 35.63 -3.55 7.92
CA ASN A 230 37.08 -3.28 7.92
C ASN A 230 37.60 -3.07 6.49
N THR A 231 37.11 -3.82 5.51
CA THR A 231 37.50 -3.64 4.11
C THR A 231 37.10 -2.27 3.57
N ILE A 232 35.89 -1.78 3.86
CA ILE A 232 35.48 -0.44 3.38
C ILE A 232 36.22 0.70 4.10
N LEU A 233 36.65 0.51 5.36
CA LEU A 233 37.45 1.49 6.09
C LEU A 233 38.85 1.71 5.49
N GLU A 234 39.38 0.72 4.76
CA GLU A 234 40.65 0.85 4.01
C GLU A 234 40.52 1.69 2.73
N LEU A 235 39.29 1.95 2.25
CA LEU A 235 39.06 2.69 1.01
C LEU A 235 39.07 4.21 1.24
N GLU A 236 39.74 4.93 0.33
CA GLU A 236 39.73 6.40 0.30
C GLU A 236 38.48 6.99 -0.39
N LYS A 237 37.79 6.18 -1.21
CA LYS A 237 36.59 6.58 -1.97
C LYS A 237 35.37 5.76 -1.60
N GLY A 238 34.18 6.15 -2.08
CA GLY A 238 32.90 5.51 -1.72
C GLY A 238 32.26 6.06 -0.45
N TRP A 239 32.94 6.99 0.24
CA TRP A 239 32.47 7.63 1.46
C TRP A 239 31.77 8.96 1.19
N ILE A 240 30.62 9.14 1.81
CA ILE A 240 29.85 10.38 1.84
C ILE A 240 29.92 10.97 3.24
N GLU A 241 30.50 12.17 3.35
CA GLU A 241 30.61 12.90 4.61
C GLU A 241 29.24 13.36 5.08
N ILE A 242 28.98 13.22 6.38
CA ILE A 242 27.73 13.57 7.04
C ILE A 242 27.99 14.82 7.88
N ILE A 243 27.36 15.92 7.50
CA ILE A 243 27.60 17.25 8.09
C ILE A 243 26.29 17.77 8.70
N PRO A 244 26.08 17.60 10.02
CA PRO A 244 24.89 18.11 10.69
C PRO A 244 24.83 19.64 10.63
N PHE A 245 23.70 20.19 10.21
CA PHE A 245 23.45 21.64 10.27
C PHE A 245 22.66 22.00 11.53
N ASN A 246 21.61 21.24 11.84
CA ASN A 246 20.81 21.35 13.06
C ASN A 246 20.10 20.01 13.37
N ASP A 247 19.25 19.96 14.39
CA ASP A 247 18.51 18.75 14.82
C ASP A 247 17.55 18.15 13.78
N ASN A 248 17.35 18.86 12.66
CA ASN A 248 16.35 18.58 11.64
C ASN A 248 16.92 18.49 10.23
N LEU A 249 18.18 18.89 10.01
CA LEU A 249 18.79 19.03 8.69
C LEU A 249 20.27 18.62 8.74
N VAL A 250 20.63 17.71 7.83
CA VAL A 250 21.99 17.20 7.62
C VAL A 250 22.33 17.35 6.14
N PHE A 251 23.57 17.71 5.85
CA PHE A 251 24.12 17.68 4.50
C PHE A 251 24.96 16.42 4.29
N LEU A 252 24.91 15.90 3.08
CA LEU A 252 25.69 14.77 2.60
C LEU A 252 26.65 15.27 1.54
N LYS A 253 27.95 15.03 1.69
CA LYS A 253 28.97 15.55 0.78
C LYS A 253 29.86 14.43 0.24
N ALA A 254 29.91 14.33 -1.09
CA ALA A 254 30.89 13.49 -1.79
C ALA A 254 32.25 14.19 -1.91
N SER A 255 33.30 13.42 -2.17
CA SER A 255 34.68 13.93 -2.30
C SER A 255 34.86 15.00 -3.39
N ASN A 256 34.06 14.92 -4.47
CA ASN A 256 34.06 15.87 -5.58
C ASN A 256 33.24 17.16 -5.29
N GLY A 257 32.70 17.32 -4.09
CA GLY A 257 31.88 18.46 -3.70
C GLY A 257 30.41 18.37 -4.14
N ASN A 258 30.00 17.29 -4.82
CA ASN A 258 28.59 16.99 -5.02
C ASN A 258 27.93 16.75 -3.66
N TYR A 259 26.73 17.29 -3.48
CA TYR A 259 26.05 17.20 -2.21
C TYR A 259 24.54 17.04 -2.32
N ASP A 260 23.97 16.48 -1.27
CA ASP A 260 22.54 16.46 -1.05
C ASP A 260 22.23 16.83 0.43
N PHE A 261 20.96 16.90 0.79
CA PHE A 261 20.51 17.13 2.16
C PHE A 261 19.43 16.14 2.57
N ILE A 262 19.43 15.80 3.85
CA ILE A 262 18.42 14.94 4.49
C ILE A 262 17.82 15.73 5.64
N PHE A 263 16.50 15.70 5.74
CA PHE A 263 15.77 16.26 6.86
C PHE A 263 15.04 15.18 7.65
N LYS A 264 14.69 15.50 8.89
CA LYS A 264 14.02 14.59 9.80
C LYS A 264 12.62 14.23 9.31
N GLY A 265 12.34 12.93 9.20
CA GLY A 265 11.01 12.40 8.84
C GLY A 265 10.69 12.40 7.34
N ILE A 266 11.72 12.35 6.48
CA ILE A 266 11.54 12.11 5.03
C ILE A 266 10.80 10.79 4.81
N LYS A 267 9.96 10.75 3.77
CA LYS A 267 9.37 9.54 3.21
C LYS A 267 9.88 9.35 1.78
N ASP A 268 10.15 8.11 1.40
CA ASP A 268 10.61 7.79 0.04
C ASP A 268 9.48 7.85 -0.98
N ASN A 269 8.26 7.56 -0.53
CA ASN A 269 7.09 7.45 -1.39
C ASN A 269 5.97 8.37 -0.92
N ALA A 270 5.20 8.90 -1.87
CA ALA A 270 3.92 9.51 -1.57
C ALA A 270 2.97 8.45 -1.00
N PHE A 271 2.20 8.82 0.02
CA PHE A 271 1.13 7.94 0.48
C PHE A 271 0.00 7.87 -0.56
N ILE A 272 -0.27 6.68 -1.04
CA ILE A 272 -1.33 6.42 -2.01
C ILE A 272 -2.45 5.71 -1.26
N SER A 273 -3.61 6.36 -1.14
CA SER A 273 -4.78 5.64 -0.64
C SER A 273 -5.26 4.69 -1.71
N PRO A 274 -5.65 3.44 -1.36
CA PRO A 274 -6.32 2.55 -2.31
C PRO A 274 -7.67 3.12 -2.78
N TYR A 275 -8.14 4.21 -2.15
CA TYR A 275 -9.42 4.84 -2.39
C TYR A 275 -9.33 6.29 -2.92
N SER A 276 -8.12 6.90 -2.98
CA SER A 276 -7.93 8.38 -2.99
C SER A 276 -8.53 9.17 -4.16
N ASN A 277 -9.06 8.52 -5.20
CA ASN A 277 -9.71 9.23 -6.32
C ASN A 277 -11.21 9.00 -6.36
N PHE A 278 -11.72 8.00 -5.64
CA PHE A 278 -13.07 7.48 -5.85
C PHE A 278 -14.00 7.78 -4.67
N ILE A 279 -13.48 7.75 -3.45
CA ILE A 279 -14.27 7.96 -2.25
C ILE A 279 -13.45 8.67 -1.17
N LYS A 280 -14.09 9.61 -0.46
CA LYS A 280 -13.49 10.27 0.70
C LYS A 280 -13.39 9.29 1.87
N HIS A 281 -12.33 9.41 2.67
CA HIS A 281 -12.11 8.57 3.86
C HIS A 281 -13.31 8.56 4.84
N GLU A 282 -13.97 9.70 5.02
CA GLU A 282 -15.16 9.83 5.88
C GLU A 282 -16.37 8.98 5.42
N ASN A 283 -16.38 8.57 4.16
CA ASN A 283 -17.41 7.73 3.55
C ASN A 283 -17.03 6.24 3.52
N ILE A 284 -15.96 5.83 4.20
CA ILE A 284 -15.54 4.42 4.28
C ILE A 284 -15.97 3.80 5.62
N PRO A 285 -16.69 2.65 5.61
CA PRO A 285 -17.02 1.90 6.82
C PRO A 285 -15.78 1.47 7.61
N THR A 286 -15.92 1.40 8.93
CA THR A 286 -14.82 0.99 9.82
C THR A 286 -14.28 -0.40 9.49
N LEU A 287 -15.16 -1.36 9.18
CA LEU A 287 -14.70 -2.72 8.85
C LEU A 287 -13.82 -2.81 7.58
N LEU A 288 -14.03 -1.92 6.61
CA LEU A 288 -13.22 -1.87 5.38
C LEU A 288 -11.95 -1.04 5.55
N ASN A 289 -11.97 -0.11 6.50
CA ASN A 289 -10.94 0.89 6.65
C ASN A 289 -9.80 0.42 7.58
N GLU A 290 -9.87 -0.75 8.22
CA GLU A 290 -8.92 -1.16 9.25
C GLU A 290 -7.46 -1.23 8.77
N ASP A 291 -7.17 -1.98 7.70
CA ASP A 291 -5.79 -2.13 7.20
C ASP A 291 -5.28 -0.83 6.58
N TYR A 292 -6.17 -0.10 5.90
CA TYR A 292 -5.86 1.21 5.35
C TYR A 292 -5.59 2.26 6.45
N ASP A 293 -6.32 2.20 7.57
CA ASP A 293 -6.11 3.07 8.71
C ASP A 293 -4.74 2.86 9.34
N PHE A 294 -4.29 1.61 9.48
CA PHE A 294 -2.96 1.31 9.99
C PHE A 294 -1.85 1.87 9.09
N GLU A 295 -1.93 1.68 7.78
CA GLU A 295 -0.94 2.25 6.84
C GLU A 295 -0.97 3.78 6.87
N ARG A 296 -2.16 4.40 6.96
CA ARG A 296 -2.30 5.84 7.14
C ARG A 296 -1.69 6.29 8.47
N TRP A 297 -1.90 5.54 9.54
CA TRP A 297 -1.33 5.79 10.86
C TRP A 297 0.21 5.72 10.82
N LEU A 298 0.78 4.71 10.18
CA LEU A 298 2.24 4.58 10.00
C LEU A 298 2.83 5.75 9.20
N TYR A 299 2.11 6.23 8.19
CA TYR A 299 2.62 7.29 7.33
C TYR A 299 2.56 8.67 7.99
N TYR A 300 1.45 9.01 8.63
CA TYR A 300 1.21 10.35 9.18
C TYR A 300 1.36 10.46 10.70
N GLY A 301 1.37 9.35 11.44
CA GLY A 301 1.65 9.29 12.87
C GLY A 301 0.55 9.82 13.80
N PHE A 302 -0.74 9.66 13.45
CA PHE A 302 -1.86 10.25 14.20
C PHE A 302 -2.32 9.42 15.41
N LYS A 303 -2.37 10.02 16.60
CA LYS A 303 -3.18 9.46 17.70
C LYS A 303 -4.63 9.96 17.57
N LYS A 304 -5.58 9.03 17.48
CA LYS A 304 -7.03 9.34 17.39
C LYS A 304 -7.61 9.91 18.70
N ASP A 305 -6.95 9.67 19.84
CA ASP A 305 -7.45 10.04 21.18
C ASP A 305 -7.20 11.49 21.62
N ILE A 306 -6.71 12.36 20.74
CA ILE A 306 -6.46 13.75 21.10
C ILE A 306 -7.70 14.59 20.74
N LYS A 307 -8.50 14.93 21.77
CA LYS A 307 -9.68 15.83 21.68
C LYS A 307 -9.41 17.15 20.95
N ASN A 308 -8.15 17.56 20.80
CA ASN A 308 -7.69 18.69 20.01
C ASN A 308 -6.76 18.26 18.86
N LYS A 309 -7.21 18.42 17.61
CA LYS A 309 -6.34 18.27 16.41
C LYS A 309 -5.05 19.11 16.47
N LYS A 310 -4.98 20.12 17.36
CA LYS A 310 -3.83 21.01 17.55
C LYS A 310 -2.67 20.37 18.34
N ASP A 311 -2.91 19.33 19.13
CA ASP A 311 -1.89 18.68 19.98
C ASP A 311 -1.32 17.40 19.35
N ILE A 312 -1.68 17.13 18.09
CA ILE A 312 -1.10 16.05 17.29
C ILE A 312 0.38 16.37 17.04
N LYS A 313 1.26 15.60 17.69
CA LYS A 313 2.65 15.43 17.24
C LYS A 313 2.66 14.24 16.28
N PRO A 314 3.13 14.38 15.03
CA PRO A 314 3.36 13.22 14.19
C PRO A 314 4.32 12.29 14.93
N LEU A 315 3.91 11.04 15.12
CA LEU A 315 4.80 10.01 15.63
C LEU A 315 5.91 9.80 14.59
N LEU A 316 7.11 10.29 14.89
CA LEU A 316 8.29 9.94 14.09
C LEU A 316 8.68 8.51 14.46
N LEU A 317 8.48 7.61 13.50
CA LEU A 317 8.73 6.19 13.64
C LEU A 317 9.95 5.81 12.81
N TRP A 318 10.88 5.06 13.42
CA TRP A 318 11.91 4.37 12.67
C TRP A 318 11.32 3.06 12.15
N LYS A 319 10.59 3.16 11.03
CA LYS A 319 9.74 2.07 10.51
C LYS A 319 10.52 0.76 10.33
N GLU A 320 11.74 0.86 9.81
CA GLU A 320 12.62 -0.27 9.57
C GLU A 320 13.02 -1.00 10.87
N MET A 321 13.45 -0.25 11.89
CA MET A 321 13.77 -0.80 13.21
C MET A 321 12.55 -1.39 13.93
N ASP A 322 11.37 -0.76 13.79
CA ASP A 322 10.14 -1.28 14.37
C ASP A 322 9.64 -2.54 13.65
N ASN A 323 9.83 -2.64 12.32
CA ASN A 323 9.64 -3.88 11.57
C ASN A 323 10.54 -4.98 12.12
N HIS A 324 11.84 -4.73 12.23
CA HIS A 324 12.80 -5.69 12.76
C HIS A 324 12.40 -6.21 14.15
N LYS A 325 12.04 -5.31 15.08
CA LYS A 325 11.58 -5.70 16.42
C LYS A 325 10.27 -6.48 16.39
N SER A 326 9.37 -6.16 15.47
CA SER A 326 8.10 -6.89 15.29
C SER A 326 8.34 -8.31 14.78
N GLU A 327 9.29 -8.51 13.87
CA GLU A 327 9.69 -9.83 13.38
C GLU A 327 10.32 -10.67 14.51
N ILE A 328 11.25 -10.09 15.28
CA ILE A 328 11.80 -10.76 16.48
C ILE A 328 10.68 -11.19 17.43
N ASN A 329 9.71 -10.31 17.69
CA ASN A 329 8.60 -10.61 18.59
C ASN A 329 7.69 -11.73 18.03
N PHE A 330 7.39 -11.69 16.74
CA PHE A 330 6.61 -12.72 16.06
C PHE A 330 7.28 -14.09 16.18
N TYR A 331 8.54 -14.21 15.77
CA TYR A 331 9.27 -15.49 15.76
C TYR A 331 9.57 -16.04 17.16
N LYS A 332 9.51 -15.23 18.24
CA LYS A 332 9.60 -15.75 19.62
C LYS A 332 8.47 -16.71 19.99
N SER A 333 7.30 -16.56 19.37
CA SER A 333 6.09 -17.33 19.74
C SER A 333 5.46 -18.09 18.58
N ASN A 334 5.94 -17.87 17.35
CA ASN A 334 5.32 -18.37 16.13
C ASN A 334 6.34 -19.08 15.23
N LYS A 335 5.81 -19.84 14.26
CA LYS A 335 6.57 -20.52 13.21
C LYS A 335 6.46 -19.79 11.89
N GLN A 336 7.43 -20.00 11.00
CA GLN A 336 7.40 -19.49 9.62
C GLN A 336 6.12 -19.88 8.86
N ASN A 337 5.55 -21.06 9.09
CA ASN A 337 4.31 -21.48 8.42
C ASN A 337 3.05 -20.70 8.87
N SER A 338 3.12 -19.96 9.97
CA SER A 338 2.07 -19.06 10.46
C SER A 338 2.30 -17.60 10.05
N TYR A 339 3.34 -17.35 9.24
CA TYR A 339 3.68 -16.02 8.76
C TYR A 339 2.56 -15.46 7.87
N THR A 340 2.13 -14.23 8.15
CA THR A 340 1.05 -13.56 7.41
C THR A 340 1.62 -12.52 6.44
N SER A 341 1.99 -11.35 6.95
CA SER A 341 2.71 -10.32 6.20
C SER A 341 3.46 -9.38 7.16
N PRO A 342 4.52 -8.69 6.69
CA PRO A 342 5.25 -7.73 7.53
C PRO A 342 4.34 -6.64 8.12
N SER A 343 3.39 -6.12 7.33
CA SER A 343 2.46 -5.07 7.79
C SER A 343 1.54 -5.59 8.90
N LYS A 344 1.02 -6.83 8.78
CA LYS A 344 0.16 -7.43 9.81
C LYS A 344 0.94 -7.71 11.10
N ILE A 345 2.17 -8.22 11.00
CA ILE A 345 3.05 -8.46 12.15
C ILE A 345 3.37 -7.14 12.86
N LEU A 346 3.74 -6.09 12.10
CA LEU A 346 4.01 -4.76 12.65
C LEU A 346 2.77 -4.17 13.34
N LYS A 347 1.59 -4.32 12.74
CA LYS A 347 0.31 -3.89 13.32
C LYS A 347 0.05 -4.54 14.66
N ASP A 348 0.15 -5.86 14.72
CA ASP A 348 -0.10 -6.63 15.95
C ASP A 348 0.93 -6.25 17.03
N TYR A 349 2.19 -6.07 16.66
CA TYR A 349 3.24 -5.57 17.55
C TYR A 349 2.91 -4.19 18.15
N TYR A 350 2.44 -3.23 17.35
CA TYR A 350 2.03 -1.92 17.86
C TYR A 350 0.76 -1.97 18.72
N GLN A 351 -0.17 -2.88 18.44
CA GLN A 351 -1.35 -3.12 19.27
C GLN A 351 -0.97 -3.67 20.64
N GLN A 352 -0.09 -4.67 20.68
CA GLN A 352 0.44 -5.23 21.94
C GLN A 352 1.15 -4.17 22.79
N GLN A 353 1.79 -3.19 22.16
CA GLN A 353 2.45 -2.06 22.83
C GLN A 353 1.50 -0.92 23.23
N ASN A 354 0.20 -1.03 22.94
CA ASN A 354 -0.78 0.06 23.11
C ASN A 354 -0.38 1.36 22.39
N LYS A 355 0.38 1.26 21.29
CA LYS A 355 0.80 2.39 20.45
C LYS A 355 -0.17 2.64 19.31
N TYR A 356 -0.82 1.60 18.83
CA TYR A 356 -1.86 1.64 17.81
C TYR A 356 -3.11 0.92 18.31
N SER A 357 -4.27 1.50 18.04
CA SER A 357 -5.56 0.86 18.24
C SER A 357 -6.48 1.24 17.08
N TYR A 358 -7.40 0.35 16.76
CA TYR A 358 -8.42 0.61 15.77
C TYR A 358 -9.80 0.33 16.35
N ASP A 359 -10.60 1.38 16.50
CA ASP A 359 -11.97 1.25 16.97
C ASP A 359 -12.85 0.71 15.85
N LYS A 360 -12.99 -0.61 15.80
CA LYS A 360 -14.04 -1.25 15.02
C LYS A 360 -15.36 -0.95 15.71
N LYS A 361 -16.36 -0.52 14.94
CA LYS A 361 -17.72 -0.52 15.47
C LYS A 361 -18.14 -1.96 15.76
N ILE A 362 -18.85 -2.11 16.85
CA ILE A 362 -19.54 -3.34 17.24
C ILE A 362 -20.96 -2.96 17.63
N THR A 363 -21.88 -3.89 17.51
CA THR A 363 -23.27 -3.68 17.90
C THR A 363 -23.85 -4.94 18.50
N THR A 364 -24.79 -4.76 19.43
CA THR A 364 -25.68 -5.81 19.92
C THR A 364 -27.13 -5.55 19.49
N GLU A 365 -27.38 -4.49 18.72
CA GLU A 365 -28.71 -4.06 18.33
C GLU A 365 -29.14 -4.70 17.01
N LEU A 366 -30.39 -5.16 16.96
CA LEU A 366 -31.06 -5.60 15.74
C LEU A 366 -31.77 -4.40 15.11
N ILE A 367 -31.42 -4.12 13.86
CA ILE A 367 -32.00 -3.05 13.06
C ILE A 367 -33.18 -3.59 12.24
N ASP A 368 -34.28 -2.85 12.26
CA ASP A 368 -35.47 -3.18 11.46
C ASP A 368 -35.15 -3.26 9.97
N GLY A 369 -35.80 -4.18 9.26
CA GLY A 369 -35.54 -4.47 7.85
C GLY A 369 -34.34 -5.40 7.57
N PHE A 370 -33.57 -5.81 8.59
CA PHE A 370 -32.53 -6.84 8.45
C PHE A 370 -33.01 -8.20 8.94
N GLN A 371 -32.62 -9.27 8.24
CA GLN A 371 -32.91 -10.65 8.59
C GLN A 371 -31.69 -11.30 9.24
N SER A 372 -31.85 -11.90 10.41
CA SER A 372 -30.78 -12.61 11.12
C SER A 372 -30.60 -14.02 10.58
N ILE A 373 -29.39 -14.35 10.14
CA ILE A 373 -29.02 -15.66 9.62
C ILE A 373 -27.81 -16.18 10.40
N LYS A 374 -27.91 -17.41 10.89
CA LYS A 374 -26.79 -18.09 11.55
C LYS A 374 -25.91 -18.74 10.49
N ILE A 375 -24.64 -18.33 10.44
CA ILE A 375 -23.61 -18.89 9.56
C ILE A 375 -22.47 -19.35 10.47
N ASP A 376 -22.20 -20.66 10.50
CA ASP A 376 -21.23 -21.28 11.41
C ASP A 376 -21.39 -20.80 12.87
N ASN A 377 -20.38 -20.09 13.38
CA ASN A 377 -20.28 -19.58 14.74
C ASN A 377 -20.70 -18.11 14.87
N LYS A 378 -21.29 -17.51 13.82
CA LYS A 378 -21.71 -16.10 13.82
C LYS A 378 -23.17 -15.89 13.41
N ILE A 379 -23.72 -14.75 13.82
CA ILE A 379 -25.05 -14.29 13.41
C ILE A 379 -24.84 -13.09 12.49
N LEU A 380 -25.22 -13.25 11.23
CA LEU A 380 -25.15 -12.22 10.20
C LEU A 380 -26.55 -11.63 9.99
N ASN A 381 -26.69 -10.33 10.17
CA ASN A 381 -27.93 -9.61 9.86
C ASN A 381 -27.82 -9.04 8.46
N VAL A 382 -28.76 -9.36 7.57
CA VAL A 382 -28.67 -9.05 6.13
C VAL A 382 -29.92 -8.30 5.67
N SER A 383 -29.74 -7.21 4.94
CA SER A 383 -30.85 -6.45 4.36
C SER A 383 -31.39 -7.14 3.10
N ASN A 384 -32.61 -6.77 2.68
CA ASN A 384 -32.99 -6.92 1.27
C ASN A 384 -32.12 -6.02 0.36
N LEU A 385 -32.29 -6.16 -0.95
CA LEU A 385 -31.64 -5.27 -1.91
C LEU A 385 -32.04 -3.82 -1.64
N ILE A 386 -31.05 -2.93 -1.65
CA ILE A 386 -31.30 -1.50 -1.51
C ILE A 386 -32.02 -0.99 -2.75
N THR A 387 -33.13 -0.30 -2.55
CA THR A 387 -33.97 0.24 -3.61
C THR A 387 -33.43 1.57 -4.15
N ILE A 388 -33.86 1.95 -5.36
CA ILE A 388 -33.58 3.26 -5.95
C ILE A 388 -34.07 4.38 -5.01
N LYS A 389 -35.24 4.20 -4.41
CA LYS A 389 -35.81 5.13 -3.43
C LYS A 389 -34.89 5.37 -2.24
N GLU A 390 -34.52 4.30 -1.52
CA GLU A 390 -33.66 4.38 -0.33
C GLU A 390 -32.30 4.98 -0.64
N PHE A 391 -31.71 4.62 -1.79
CA PHE A 391 -30.43 5.17 -2.21
C PHE A 391 -30.54 6.65 -2.58
N ASN A 392 -31.61 7.07 -3.26
CA ASN A 392 -31.82 8.46 -3.65
C ASN A 392 -32.00 9.40 -2.44
N GLU A 393 -32.64 8.92 -1.37
CA GLU A 393 -32.73 9.67 -0.10
C GLU A 393 -31.34 9.92 0.49
N PHE A 394 -30.53 8.86 0.63
CA PHE A 394 -29.13 8.97 1.05
C PHE A 394 -28.33 9.91 0.13
N TYR A 395 -28.47 9.76 -1.17
CA TYR A 395 -27.70 10.50 -2.17
C TYR A 395 -27.96 11.99 -2.05
N LYS A 396 -29.24 12.40 -1.98
CA LYS A 396 -29.64 13.81 -1.88
C LYS A 396 -29.19 14.44 -0.57
N GLU A 397 -29.30 13.72 0.54
CA GLU A 397 -29.04 14.28 1.87
C GLU A 397 -27.55 14.34 2.23
N LYS A 398 -26.77 13.32 1.85
CA LYS A 398 -25.44 13.10 2.44
C LYS A 398 -24.30 13.00 1.43
N TYR A 399 -24.53 12.37 0.27
CA TYR A 399 -23.41 11.91 -0.55
C TYR A 399 -23.23 12.66 -1.86
N GLY A 400 -24.31 13.07 -2.53
CA GLY A 400 -24.28 13.58 -3.90
C GLY A 400 -23.37 14.77 -4.15
N LYS A 401 -23.19 15.67 -3.15
CA LYS A 401 -22.25 16.81 -3.24
C LYS A 401 -20.77 16.44 -3.09
N THR A 402 -20.50 15.24 -2.58
CA THR A 402 -19.15 14.75 -2.25
C THR A 402 -18.74 13.52 -3.04
N ARG A 403 -19.66 12.99 -3.86
CA ARG A 403 -19.40 11.90 -4.78
C ARG A 403 -18.34 12.33 -5.78
N SER A 404 -17.40 11.44 -6.09
CA SER A 404 -16.32 11.72 -7.03
C SER A 404 -16.82 11.73 -8.47
N ASP A 405 -16.40 12.73 -9.24
CA ASP A 405 -16.67 12.84 -10.68
C ASP A 405 -15.89 11.81 -11.51
N THR A 406 -14.96 11.07 -10.89
CA THR A 406 -14.24 9.96 -11.55
C THR A 406 -15.04 8.65 -11.60
N LEU A 407 -16.16 8.58 -10.88
CA LEU A 407 -17.07 7.44 -10.88
C LEU A 407 -18.06 7.57 -12.04
N ASP A 408 -18.41 6.43 -12.65
CA ASP A 408 -19.45 6.39 -13.68
C ASP A 408 -20.77 7.00 -13.16
N GLU A 409 -21.49 7.65 -14.07
CA GLU A 409 -22.85 8.16 -13.88
C GLU A 409 -23.80 6.99 -13.52
N ILE A 410 -24.73 7.18 -12.58
CA ILE A 410 -25.64 6.12 -12.08
C ILE A 410 -27.12 6.36 -12.38
N PHE A 411 -27.55 7.57 -12.74
CA PHE A 411 -28.94 7.92 -13.03
C PHE A 411 -29.47 7.17 -14.26
N THR A 412 -28.68 7.06 -15.33
CA THR A 412 -29.07 6.35 -16.57
C THR A 412 -29.30 4.85 -16.40
N VAL A 413 -28.73 4.23 -15.35
CA VAL A 413 -29.02 2.83 -14.98
C VAL A 413 -30.11 2.72 -13.93
N ASN A 414 -30.64 3.81 -13.40
CA ASN A 414 -31.70 3.83 -12.39
C ASN A 414 -32.92 4.62 -12.85
N ASP A 415 -33.01 4.89 -14.15
CA ASP A 415 -34.09 5.66 -14.74
C ASP A 415 -35.32 4.76 -14.94
N TYR A 416 -36.12 4.63 -13.87
CA TYR A 416 -37.36 3.86 -13.81
C TYR A 416 -38.49 4.73 -13.24
N ASP A 417 -39.71 4.43 -13.66
CA ASP A 417 -40.92 5.04 -13.06
C ASP A 417 -41.21 4.49 -11.65
N ASP A 418 -40.84 3.24 -11.39
CA ASP A 418 -40.97 2.59 -10.08
C ASP A 418 -39.62 2.60 -9.34
N ASP A 419 -39.57 3.33 -8.23
CA ASP A 419 -38.37 3.52 -7.41
C ASP A 419 -38.12 2.37 -6.40
N ASN A 420 -38.99 1.35 -6.37
CA ASN A 420 -38.81 0.14 -5.55
C ASN A 420 -37.89 -0.89 -6.21
N TYR A 421 -37.45 -0.66 -7.45
CA TYR A 421 -36.46 -1.52 -8.08
C TYR A 421 -35.12 -1.47 -7.33
N PRO A 422 -34.33 -2.56 -7.34
CA PRO A 422 -32.96 -2.54 -6.82
C PRO A 422 -32.12 -1.47 -7.53
N VAL A 423 -31.43 -0.65 -6.74
CA VAL A 423 -30.53 0.37 -7.29
C VAL A 423 -29.31 -0.28 -7.93
N SER A 424 -28.86 0.25 -9.06
CA SER A 424 -27.60 -0.11 -9.71
C SER A 424 -26.57 0.99 -9.52
N VAL A 425 -25.43 0.68 -8.92
CA VAL A 425 -24.43 1.70 -8.53
C VAL A 425 -23.00 1.21 -8.74
N THR A 426 -22.02 2.09 -8.60
CA THR A 426 -20.61 1.66 -8.49
C THR A 426 -20.35 1.03 -7.13
N TRP A 427 -19.25 0.29 -6.98
CA TRP A 427 -18.91 -0.31 -5.68
C TRP A 427 -18.67 0.77 -4.61
N TYR A 428 -18.03 1.88 -4.99
CA TYR A 428 -17.76 3.00 -4.08
C TYR A 428 -19.03 3.67 -3.55
N ASP A 429 -20.08 3.77 -4.39
CA ASP A 429 -21.39 4.25 -3.98
C ASP A 429 -22.02 3.35 -2.91
N ALA A 430 -21.93 2.02 -3.11
CA ALA A 430 -22.45 1.02 -2.17
C ALA A 430 -21.71 1.07 -0.82
N ILE A 431 -20.39 1.27 -0.84
CA ILE A 431 -19.58 1.44 0.39
C ILE A 431 -19.91 2.75 1.11
N ALA A 432 -20.12 3.85 0.39
CA ALA A 432 -20.58 5.10 0.98
C ALA A 432 -21.95 4.94 1.67
N TYR A 433 -22.86 4.17 1.06
CA TYR A 433 -24.14 3.84 1.67
C TYR A 433 -23.97 2.99 2.94
N CYS A 434 -23.08 1.99 2.94
CA CYS A 434 -22.75 1.21 4.14
C CYS A 434 -22.26 2.14 5.26
N LYS A 435 -21.40 3.12 4.96
CA LYS A 435 -20.92 4.09 5.94
C LYS A 435 -22.05 4.95 6.49
N TYR A 436 -22.98 5.38 5.64
CA TYR A 436 -24.16 6.11 6.07
C TYR A 436 -24.99 5.30 7.08
N LEU A 437 -25.25 4.01 6.82
CA LEU A 437 -25.95 3.13 7.75
C LEU A 437 -25.14 2.89 9.04
N GLU A 438 -23.83 2.72 8.94
CA GLU A 438 -22.93 2.58 10.08
C GLU A 438 -23.02 3.77 11.03
N VAL A 439 -23.14 4.99 10.50
CA VAL A 439 -23.32 6.21 11.30
C VAL A 439 -24.74 6.32 11.83
N LYS A 440 -25.75 6.07 10.98
CA LYS A 440 -27.17 6.24 11.30
C LYS A 440 -27.63 5.29 12.41
N TYR A 441 -27.23 4.03 12.35
CA TYR A 441 -27.69 2.97 13.25
C TYR A 441 -26.61 2.47 14.20
N ASN A 442 -25.40 3.07 14.17
CA ASN A 442 -24.28 2.65 15.00
C ASN A 442 -23.90 1.16 14.88
N ILE A 443 -24.05 0.58 13.68
CA ILE A 443 -23.73 -0.81 13.37
C ILE A 443 -22.45 -0.93 12.53
N PRO A 444 -21.71 -2.05 12.55
CA PRO A 444 -20.58 -2.26 11.65
C PRO A 444 -21.03 -2.70 10.24
N ALA A 445 -21.72 -1.79 9.54
CA ALA A 445 -22.29 -2.07 8.22
C ALA A 445 -21.21 -2.27 7.14
N ARG A 446 -21.37 -3.32 6.34
CA ARG A 446 -20.54 -3.64 5.18
C ARG A 446 -21.36 -4.36 4.11
N LEU A 447 -20.76 -4.61 2.95
CA LEU A 447 -21.34 -5.54 1.98
C LEU A 447 -21.18 -6.97 2.46
N ILE A 448 -22.01 -7.87 1.93
CA ILE A 448 -21.85 -9.30 2.13
C ILE A 448 -20.63 -9.82 1.37
N THR A 449 -19.89 -10.77 1.92
CA THR A 449 -18.82 -11.45 1.18
C THR A 449 -19.39 -12.47 0.20
N SER A 450 -18.61 -12.86 -0.81
CA SER A 450 -19.02 -13.90 -1.75
C SER A 450 -19.28 -15.26 -1.09
N LEU A 451 -18.59 -15.59 0.01
CA LEU A 451 -18.84 -16.83 0.77
C LEU A 451 -20.17 -16.73 1.54
N GLU A 452 -20.37 -15.67 2.30
CA GLU A 452 -21.62 -15.45 3.04
C GLU A 452 -22.83 -15.39 2.12
N TYR A 453 -22.67 -14.82 0.91
CA TYR A 453 -23.75 -14.80 -0.08
C TYR A 453 -24.23 -16.22 -0.40
N LYS A 454 -23.30 -17.17 -0.59
CA LYS A 454 -23.65 -18.57 -0.88
C LYS A 454 -24.43 -19.20 0.28
N ASP A 455 -24.05 -18.86 1.51
CA ASP A 455 -24.71 -19.38 2.72
C ASP A 455 -26.12 -18.82 2.93
N VAL A 456 -26.37 -17.57 2.54
CA VAL A 456 -27.70 -16.94 2.70
C VAL A 456 -28.63 -17.17 1.50
N SER A 457 -28.06 -17.36 0.31
CA SER A 457 -28.82 -17.56 -0.93
C SER A 457 -29.52 -18.92 -0.94
N PRO A 458 -30.65 -19.06 -1.65
CA PRO A 458 -31.28 -20.36 -1.85
C PRO A 458 -30.26 -21.34 -2.44
N LYS A 459 -30.18 -22.55 -1.85
CA LYS A 459 -29.38 -23.64 -2.41
C LYS A 459 -29.99 -24.02 -3.76
N ARG A 460 -29.39 -23.56 -4.85
CA ARG A 460 -29.65 -24.16 -6.15
C ARG A 460 -28.92 -25.49 -6.18
N GLU A 461 -29.63 -26.55 -6.56
CA GLU A 461 -28.98 -27.75 -7.07
C GLU A 461 -27.96 -27.24 -8.09
N SER A 462 -26.67 -27.54 -7.88
CA SER A 462 -25.70 -27.43 -8.98
C SER A 462 -26.38 -28.08 -10.18
N PRO A 463 -26.41 -27.45 -11.37
CA PRO A 463 -26.95 -28.12 -12.55
C PRO A 463 -26.36 -29.52 -12.54
N GLN A 464 -27.22 -30.53 -12.36
CA GLN A 464 -26.80 -31.91 -12.11
C GLN A 464 -25.68 -32.24 -13.08
N GLU A 465 -24.48 -32.40 -12.56
CA GLU A 465 -23.31 -32.95 -13.23
C GLU A 465 -22.10 -32.89 -12.27
N GLU A 466 -22.17 -33.63 -11.16
CA GLU A 466 -21.07 -34.59 -10.96
C GLU A 466 -21.21 -35.60 -12.10
N LYS A 467 -20.76 -35.21 -13.29
CA LYS A 467 -20.28 -36.21 -14.23
C LYS A 467 -19.12 -36.85 -13.50
N ASP A 468 -19.21 -38.15 -13.23
CA ASP A 468 -18.05 -38.94 -12.84
C ASP A 468 -17.04 -38.85 -13.99
N PHE A 469 -16.22 -37.80 -13.99
CA PHE A 469 -15.12 -37.65 -14.91
C PHE A 469 -14.12 -38.73 -14.53
N LYS A 470 -13.96 -39.72 -15.41
CA LYS A 470 -13.03 -40.84 -15.19
C LYS A 470 -11.59 -40.36 -15.26
N THR A 471 -11.35 -39.20 -15.86
CA THR A 471 -10.02 -38.59 -15.99
C THR A 471 -10.04 -37.07 -15.80
N LEU A 472 -8.91 -36.51 -15.39
CA LEU A 472 -8.70 -35.06 -15.29
C LEU A 472 -8.91 -34.34 -16.64
N ASN A 473 -8.59 -34.99 -17.76
CA ASN A 473 -8.77 -34.41 -19.10
C ASN A 473 -10.24 -34.24 -19.46
N GLU A 474 -11.11 -35.21 -19.13
CA GLU A 474 -12.56 -35.08 -19.36
C GLU A 474 -13.14 -33.91 -18.55
N TYR A 475 -12.66 -33.71 -17.32
CA TYR A 475 -13.02 -32.54 -16.51
C TYR A 475 -12.54 -31.24 -17.15
N LEU A 476 -11.29 -31.19 -17.61
CA LEU A 476 -10.71 -30.01 -18.26
C LEU A 476 -11.43 -29.65 -19.58
N GLU A 477 -11.79 -30.63 -20.40
CA GLU A 477 -12.58 -30.44 -21.62
C GLU A 477 -14.00 -29.94 -21.30
N TYR A 478 -14.61 -30.47 -20.24
CA TYR A 478 -15.92 -30.05 -19.79
C TYR A 478 -15.96 -28.59 -19.34
N ILE A 479 -15.02 -28.15 -18.48
CA ILE A 479 -14.97 -26.74 -18.04
C ILE A 479 -14.63 -25.76 -19.18
N GLN A 480 -14.01 -26.25 -20.26
CA GLN A 480 -13.73 -25.48 -21.47
C GLN A 480 -14.90 -25.51 -22.48
N SER A 481 -15.90 -26.37 -22.28
CA SER A 481 -17.04 -26.50 -23.19
C SER A 481 -17.88 -25.21 -23.27
N LYS A 482 -18.45 -24.94 -24.45
CA LYS A 482 -19.31 -23.77 -24.66
C LYS A 482 -20.54 -23.77 -23.75
N ASP A 483 -21.07 -24.95 -23.41
CA ASP A 483 -22.24 -25.07 -22.53
C ASP A 483 -21.88 -24.79 -21.08
N TYR A 484 -20.73 -25.27 -20.59
CA TYR A 484 -20.23 -24.92 -19.26
C TYR A 484 -19.97 -23.42 -19.14
N GLN A 485 -19.26 -22.83 -20.12
CA GLN A 485 -19.02 -21.40 -20.17
C GLN A 485 -20.32 -20.59 -20.25
N LYS A 486 -21.31 -21.03 -21.04
CA LYS A 486 -22.62 -20.36 -21.13
C LYS A 486 -23.40 -20.39 -19.80
N ASN A 487 -23.24 -21.43 -18.99
CA ASN A 487 -23.97 -21.58 -17.73
C ASN A 487 -23.22 -21.00 -16.52
N HIS A 488 -21.89 -20.84 -16.58
CA HIS A 488 -21.06 -20.46 -15.43
C HIS A 488 -20.31 -19.13 -15.59
N ASN A 489 -20.41 -18.48 -16.75
CA ASN A 489 -19.78 -17.18 -17.01
C ASN A 489 -20.79 -16.03 -16.77
N PRO A 490 -20.48 -15.02 -15.93
CA PRO A 490 -21.36 -13.86 -15.72
C PRO A 490 -21.62 -13.02 -16.98
N TYR A 491 -20.88 -13.25 -18.07
CA TYR A 491 -20.98 -12.49 -19.32
C TYR A 491 -21.86 -13.18 -20.37
N SER A 492 -22.40 -14.37 -20.11
CA SER A 492 -23.40 -15.04 -20.96
C SER A 492 -24.84 -14.62 -20.58
N ILE A 493 -25.08 -13.31 -20.68
CA ILE A 493 -26.31 -12.66 -20.21
C ILE A 493 -27.40 -12.73 -21.29
N ASN A 494 -28.65 -13.00 -20.88
CA ASN A 494 -29.79 -12.94 -21.80
C ASN A 494 -30.29 -11.49 -22.00
N THR A 495 -29.44 -10.65 -22.59
CA THR A 495 -29.72 -9.21 -22.71
C THR A 495 -30.97 -8.90 -23.53
N LYS A 496 -31.34 -9.72 -24.52
CA LYS A 496 -32.51 -9.50 -25.39
C LYS A 496 -33.85 -9.71 -24.68
N GLU A 497 -33.89 -10.63 -23.72
CA GLU A 497 -35.11 -10.95 -22.96
C GLU A 497 -35.23 -10.11 -21.69
N GLU A 498 -34.11 -9.79 -21.04
CA GLU A 498 -34.11 -9.16 -19.72
C GLU A 498 -33.96 -7.63 -19.77
N LEU A 499 -33.27 -7.08 -20.77
CA LEU A 499 -32.89 -5.67 -20.82
C LEU A 499 -33.41 -4.97 -22.08
N ILE A 500 -33.69 -3.68 -21.93
CA ILE A 500 -33.92 -2.74 -23.03
C ILE A 500 -32.96 -1.56 -22.87
N PHE A 501 -32.43 -1.08 -23.98
CA PHE A 501 -31.50 0.04 -24.01
C PHE A 501 -32.11 1.18 -24.80
N SER A 502 -31.93 2.42 -24.35
CA SER A 502 -32.30 3.59 -25.13
C SER A 502 -31.17 4.60 -25.21
N TYR A 503 -31.00 5.17 -26.39
CA TYR A 503 -30.00 6.20 -26.69
C TYR A 503 -30.50 7.08 -27.82
N ASP A 504 -30.39 8.40 -27.66
CA ASP A 504 -30.79 9.39 -28.67
C ASP A 504 -32.23 9.19 -29.19
N GLY A 505 -33.16 8.92 -28.26
CA GLY A 505 -34.58 8.69 -28.56
C GLY A 505 -34.89 7.36 -29.26
N LYS A 506 -33.91 6.48 -29.48
CA LYS A 506 -34.09 5.15 -30.07
C LYS A 506 -33.96 4.06 -29.04
N GLU A 507 -34.85 3.07 -29.11
CA GLU A 507 -34.79 1.87 -28.30
C GLU A 507 -34.13 0.72 -29.06
N PHE A 508 -33.39 -0.11 -28.35
CA PHE A 508 -32.67 -1.26 -28.86
C PHE A 508 -33.03 -2.51 -28.06
N ASP A 509 -33.48 -3.54 -28.78
CA ASP A 509 -33.72 -4.87 -28.24
C ASP A 509 -32.38 -5.63 -28.11
N GLY A 510 -31.88 -5.69 -26.87
CA GLY A 510 -30.61 -6.33 -26.53
C GLY A 510 -29.39 -5.40 -26.65
N ALA A 511 -28.21 -6.00 -26.48
CA ALA A 511 -26.94 -5.29 -26.37
C ALA A 511 -26.69 -4.29 -27.51
N PRO A 512 -26.63 -2.96 -27.23
CA PRO A 512 -26.26 -1.98 -28.24
C PRO A 512 -24.81 -2.19 -28.69
N PRO A 513 -24.48 -1.82 -29.94
CA PRO A 513 -23.10 -1.87 -30.42
C PRO A 513 -22.19 -1.03 -29.51
N ARG A 514 -20.93 -1.44 -29.34
CA ARG A 514 -19.95 -0.65 -28.59
C ARG A 514 -19.83 0.73 -29.22
N MET A 515 -20.04 1.76 -28.41
CA MET A 515 -20.08 3.16 -28.84
C MET A 515 -19.29 4.03 -27.85
N SER A 516 -18.71 5.11 -28.34
CA SER A 516 -17.86 6.02 -27.56
C SER A 516 -18.62 6.77 -26.45
N ASN A 517 -19.94 6.92 -26.58
CA ASN A 517 -20.79 7.61 -25.61
C ASN A 517 -21.71 6.65 -24.82
N PHE A 518 -21.18 5.49 -24.41
CA PHE A 518 -21.96 4.50 -23.66
C PHE A 518 -22.51 5.04 -22.32
N SER A 519 -21.90 6.11 -21.79
CA SER A 519 -22.33 6.80 -20.57
C SER A 519 -23.75 7.35 -20.65
N ASN A 520 -24.22 7.76 -21.82
CA ASN A 520 -25.57 8.32 -22.01
C ASN A 520 -26.63 7.26 -22.35
N VAL A 521 -26.24 5.98 -22.48
CA VAL A 521 -27.19 4.90 -22.75
C VAL A 521 -28.00 4.64 -21.49
N ILE A 522 -29.33 4.77 -21.60
CA ILE A 522 -30.27 4.35 -20.57
C ILE A 522 -30.44 2.84 -20.69
N MET A 523 -30.38 2.14 -19.55
CA MET A 523 -30.53 0.69 -19.49
C MET A 523 -31.66 0.38 -18.51
N ARG A 524 -32.69 -0.34 -18.95
CA ARG A 524 -33.86 -0.71 -18.13
C ARG A 524 -34.12 -2.21 -18.23
N TYR A 525 -34.90 -2.74 -17.27
CA TYR A 525 -35.43 -4.09 -17.39
C TYR A 525 -36.58 -4.09 -18.39
N LYS A 526 -36.65 -5.10 -19.24
CA LYS A 526 -37.71 -5.27 -20.23
C LYS A 526 -39.02 -5.77 -19.62
N LYS A 527 -38.93 -6.48 -18.49
CA LYS A 527 -40.05 -7.00 -17.70
C LYS A 527 -39.77 -6.79 -16.20
N GLN A 528 -40.79 -6.97 -15.38
CA GLN A 528 -40.64 -6.89 -13.91
C GLN A 528 -39.61 -7.92 -13.42
N ILE A 529 -38.74 -7.52 -12.48
CA ILE A 529 -37.76 -8.45 -11.90
C ILE A 529 -38.50 -9.56 -11.16
N GLU A 530 -38.09 -10.79 -11.43
CA GLU A 530 -38.51 -12.00 -10.73
C GLU A 530 -37.54 -12.28 -9.58
N PHE A 531 -38.09 -12.67 -8.44
CA PHE A 531 -37.33 -12.95 -7.22
C PHE A 531 -37.69 -14.34 -6.68
N ILE A 532 -36.67 -15.04 -6.19
CA ILE A 532 -36.84 -16.17 -5.28
C ILE A 532 -36.54 -15.72 -3.85
N GLU A 533 -37.28 -16.26 -2.89
CA GLU A 533 -37.12 -15.89 -1.48
C GLU A 533 -36.45 -17.02 -0.70
N SER A 534 -35.48 -16.67 0.14
CA SER A 534 -34.82 -17.58 1.10
C SER A 534 -34.55 -16.81 2.38
N ASN A 535 -34.95 -17.35 3.54
CA ASN A 535 -34.81 -16.68 4.85
C ASN A 535 -35.41 -15.26 4.88
N ASN A 536 -36.55 -15.05 4.22
CA ASN A 536 -37.19 -13.73 4.03
C ASN A 536 -36.34 -12.69 3.28
N ILE A 537 -35.32 -13.15 2.54
CA ILE A 537 -34.46 -12.33 1.68
C ILE A 537 -34.78 -12.67 0.22
N LYS A 538 -35.00 -11.63 -0.60
CA LYS A 538 -35.37 -11.76 -2.01
C LYS A 538 -34.15 -11.71 -2.92
N PHE A 539 -33.93 -12.74 -3.74
CA PHE A 539 -32.81 -12.87 -4.67
C PHE A 539 -33.30 -12.78 -6.12
N PRO A 540 -32.77 -11.86 -6.94
CA PRO A 540 -33.16 -11.75 -8.34
C PRO A 540 -32.75 -12.98 -9.15
N GLU A 541 -33.64 -13.41 -10.04
CA GLU A 541 -33.38 -14.56 -10.92
C GLU A 541 -32.74 -14.16 -12.26
N PHE A 542 -32.71 -12.87 -12.56
CA PHE A 542 -32.21 -12.33 -13.83
C PHE A 542 -30.70 -12.54 -13.96
N SER A 543 -30.28 -13.04 -15.13
CA SER A 543 -28.86 -13.25 -15.43
C SER A 543 -28.08 -11.95 -15.62
N SER A 544 -28.77 -10.86 -15.94
CA SER A 544 -28.23 -9.50 -16.09
C SER A 544 -28.04 -8.78 -14.75
N PHE A 545 -28.55 -9.33 -13.64
CA PHE A 545 -28.38 -8.72 -12.32
C PHE A 545 -27.30 -9.45 -11.52
N VAL A 546 -26.38 -8.67 -10.96
CA VAL A 546 -25.35 -9.13 -10.03
C VAL A 546 -25.27 -8.18 -8.84
N GLU A 547 -24.65 -8.63 -7.77
CA GLU A 547 -24.52 -7.90 -6.51
C GLU A 547 -23.05 -7.64 -6.19
N TRP A 548 -22.75 -6.42 -5.76
CA TRP A 548 -21.45 -6.09 -5.20
C TRP A 548 -21.21 -6.86 -3.89
N THR A 549 -19.98 -7.36 -3.73
CA THR A 549 -19.53 -8.00 -2.50
C THR A 549 -18.46 -7.18 -1.80
N ASN A 550 -18.17 -7.53 -0.55
CA ASN A 550 -17.09 -6.91 0.23
C ASN A 550 -15.68 -7.32 -0.26
N ASP A 551 -15.58 -8.28 -1.16
CA ASP A 551 -14.30 -8.81 -1.66
C ASP A 551 -13.68 -7.85 -2.69
N PHE A 552 -12.84 -6.93 -2.22
CA PHE A 552 -12.21 -5.88 -3.02
C PHE A 552 -10.69 -6.03 -3.08
N ARG A 553 -10.10 -5.90 -4.28
CA ARG A 553 -8.66 -5.85 -4.50
C ARG A 553 -8.32 -5.09 -5.77
N SER A 554 -7.33 -4.20 -5.70
CA SER A 554 -6.77 -3.50 -6.88
C SER A 554 -7.83 -2.82 -7.76
N ASN A 555 -8.70 -2.00 -7.17
CA ASN A 555 -9.81 -1.30 -7.85
C ASN A 555 -10.87 -2.21 -8.49
N HIS A 556 -10.85 -3.50 -8.19
CA HIS A 556 -11.86 -4.46 -8.63
C HIS A 556 -12.56 -5.07 -7.43
N ALA A 557 -13.88 -5.20 -7.51
CA ALA A 557 -14.66 -5.92 -6.53
C ALA A 557 -15.25 -7.18 -7.16
N LYS A 558 -15.37 -8.25 -6.38
CA LYS A 558 -16.12 -9.42 -6.82
C LYS A 558 -17.61 -9.06 -6.88
N VAL A 559 -18.27 -9.61 -7.89
CA VAL A 559 -19.72 -9.64 -7.99
C VAL A 559 -20.23 -11.06 -7.94
N ILE A 560 -21.44 -11.22 -7.45
CA ILE A 560 -22.10 -12.52 -7.36
C ILE A 560 -23.57 -12.39 -7.74
N SER A 561 -24.18 -13.45 -8.24
CA SER A 561 -25.63 -13.54 -8.39
C SER A 561 -26.10 -14.95 -8.11
N LEU A 562 -27.40 -15.11 -7.95
CA LEU A 562 -28.00 -16.42 -7.73
C LEU A 562 -27.67 -17.44 -8.84
N LYS A 563 -27.61 -17.00 -10.11
CA LYS A 563 -27.26 -17.87 -11.25
C LYS A 563 -25.82 -18.38 -11.18
N PHE A 564 -24.91 -17.57 -10.64
CA PHE A 564 -23.48 -17.86 -10.64
C PHE A 564 -22.91 -18.11 -9.23
N ALA A 565 -23.75 -18.23 -8.21
CA ALA A 565 -23.32 -18.40 -6.82
C ALA A 565 -22.43 -19.65 -6.62
N ASN A 566 -22.70 -20.71 -7.40
CA ASN A 566 -21.93 -21.95 -7.38
C ASN A 566 -20.80 -22.01 -8.42
N SER A 567 -20.56 -20.95 -9.20
CA SER A 567 -19.49 -20.99 -10.20
C SER A 567 -18.12 -20.89 -9.54
N SER A 568 -17.15 -21.62 -10.09
CA SER A 568 -15.73 -21.54 -9.71
C SER A 568 -15.03 -20.32 -10.32
N GLN A 569 -15.68 -19.61 -11.24
CA GLN A 569 -15.11 -18.42 -11.87
C GLN A 569 -15.32 -17.18 -11.00
N GLU A 570 -14.22 -16.64 -10.45
CA GLU A 570 -14.24 -15.34 -9.78
C GLU A 570 -14.60 -14.22 -10.76
N SER A 571 -15.79 -13.67 -10.61
CA SER A 571 -16.27 -12.56 -11.44
C SER A 571 -15.89 -11.24 -10.78
N LYS A 572 -14.85 -10.59 -11.30
CA LYS A 572 -14.39 -9.27 -10.82
C LYS A 572 -14.75 -8.18 -11.82
N LEU A 573 -15.34 -7.10 -11.31
CA LEU A 573 -15.70 -5.92 -12.09
C LEU A 573 -14.94 -4.70 -11.58
N LEU A 574 -14.75 -3.72 -12.47
CA LEU A 574 -14.14 -2.44 -12.10
C LEU A 574 -15.05 -1.72 -11.10
N ALA A 575 -14.51 -1.42 -9.91
CA ALA A 575 -15.27 -0.87 -8.79
C ALA A 575 -15.82 0.54 -9.05
N SER A 576 -15.18 1.31 -9.93
CA SER A 576 -15.58 2.67 -10.31
C SER A 576 -16.64 2.73 -11.41
N SER A 577 -17.02 1.58 -11.99
CA SER A 577 -17.96 1.53 -13.12
C SER A 577 -19.36 1.10 -12.71
N ASN A 578 -20.36 1.61 -13.42
CA ASN A 578 -21.75 1.12 -13.35
C ASN A 578 -21.95 -0.19 -14.15
N ASN A 579 -20.92 -0.66 -14.86
CA ASN A 579 -20.86 -1.91 -15.62
C ASN A 579 -21.88 -2.05 -16.77
N LYS A 580 -22.46 -0.94 -17.24
CA LYS A 580 -23.29 -0.90 -18.45
C LYS A 580 -22.61 -1.53 -19.66
N TYR A 581 -21.30 -1.31 -19.82
CA TYR A 581 -20.50 -1.84 -20.95
C TYR A 581 -20.41 -3.38 -20.98
N LYS A 582 -20.78 -4.04 -19.87
CA LYS A 582 -20.92 -5.50 -19.74
C LYS A 582 -22.38 -5.94 -19.73
N TYR A 583 -23.32 -5.03 -19.94
CA TYR A 583 -24.76 -5.27 -19.94
C TYR A 583 -25.28 -5.83 -18.60
N LEU A 584 -24.66 -5.38 -17.51
CA LEU A 584 -24.98 -5.80 -16.14
C LEU A 584 -25.59 -4.66 -15.34
N LYS A 585 -26.66 -4.98 -14.61
CA LYS A 585 -27.18 -4.20 -13.49
C LYS A 585 -26.48 -4.69 -12.22
N VAL A 586 -25.88 -3.77 -11.46
CA VAL A 586 -25.10 -4.15 -10.28
C VAL A 586 -25.65 -3.48 -9.03
N GLY A 587 -26.45 -4.23 -8.28
CA GLY A 587 -26.99 -3.78 -6.99
C GLY A 587 -26.14 -4.22 -5.82
N PHE A 588 -26.69 -4.05 -4.61
CA PHE A 588 -26.00 -4.45 -3.38
C PHE A 588 -26.98 -4.63 -2.23
N ARG A 589 -26.51 -5.36 -1.21
CA ARG A 589 -27.15 -5.50 0.10
C ARG A 589 -26.15 -5.12 1.17
N VAL A 590 -26.67 -4.70 2.31
CA VAL A 590 -25.86 -4.40 3.49
C VAL A 590 -26.01 -5.53 4.50
N CYS A 591 -24.95 -5.84 5.21
CA CYS A 591 -24.96 -6.74 6.34
C CYS A 591 -24.11 -6.21 7.48
N TYR A 592 -24.33 -6.75 8.67
CA TYR A 592 -23.49 -6.55 9.84
C TYR A 592 -23.56 -7.77 10.76
N GLU A 593 -22.52 -7.93 11.57
CA GLU A 593 -22.45 -8.98 12.59
C GLU A 593 -22.72 -8.37 13.97
N MET A 594 -23.44 -9.11 14.82
CA MET A 594 -23.61 -8.75 16.23
C MET A 594 -22.47 -9.32 17.06
N ASP A 595 -22.05 -8.57 18.07
CA ASP A 595 -21.08 -9.06 19.06
C ASP A 595 -21.77 -10.03 20.03
N ASN A 596 -21.46 -11.33 19.89
CA ASN A 596 -22.02 -12.38 20.72
C ASN A 596 -21.37 -12.46 22.11
N ASN A 597 -20.31 -11.69 22.40
CA ASN A 597 -19.61 -11.74 23.69
C ASN A 597 -20.36 -11.05 24.85
N ASN A 598 -21.54 -10.47 24.60
CA ASN A 598 -22.30 -9.73 25.62
C ASN A 598 -23.80 -10.08 25.71
N VAL A 599 -24.26 -11.18 25.09
CA VAL A 599 -25.63 -11.66 25.30
C VAL A 599 -25.67 -12.45 26.61
N LYS A 600 -26.00 -11.77 27.71
CA LYS A 600 -26.35 -12.39 28.99
C LYS A 600 -27.74 -13.00 28.96
#